data_AF-A0A432UD43-F1
#
_entry.id   AF-A0A432UD43-F1
#
_cell.length_a   1.000
_cell.length_b   1.000
_cell.length_c   1.000
_cell.angle_alpha   90.00
_cell.angle_beta   90.00
_cell.angle_gamma   90.00
#
_symmetry.space_group_name_H-M   'P 1'
#
loop_
_entity.id
_entity.type
_entity.pdbx_description
1 polymer ?
#
loop_
_entity_poly.entity_id
_entity_poly.type
_entity_poly.pdbx_seq_one_letter_code
_entity_poly.pdbx_strand_id
1 'polypeptide(L)'
;MERKTLKMPRTIVLKPQAPIRRYDVFAEYNRIKAEREFGFPEDEAKAYGLAVAKVVAARKFFGHRTKYRGATRAYLEGKTTEKWWRKLATPEEFDEKIIRRMGEEFYRKVFRPTLEKLYSEGKDYMEIRDSVREEWNKLLEG
;
A
#
# COMPACT_ATOMS: atom_id res chain seq x y z
N MET A 1 -7.65 -37.02 40.46
CA MET A 1 -8.29 -35.92 39.71
C MET A 1 -7.22 -35.17 38.95
N GLU A 2 -7.07 -35.42 37.65
CA GLU A 2 -6.11 -34.71 36.80
C GLU A 2 -6.54 -33.27 36.61
N ARG A 3 -5.67 -32.32 36.98
CA ARG A 3 -5.85 -30.91 36.67
C ARG A 3 -5.62 -30.72 35.17
N LYS A 4 -6.70 -30.57 34.40
CA LYS A 4 -6.63 -30.09 33.01
C LYS A 4 -5.99 -28.70 33.02
N THR A 5 -4.74 -28.61 32.61
CA THR A 5 -4.07 -27.35 32.30
C THR A 5 -4.73 -26.74 31.07
N LEU A 6 -5.56 -25.72 31.29
CA LEU A 6 -6.09 -24.87 30.23
C LEU A 6 -4.90 -24.19 29.53
N LYS A 7 -4.48 -24.71 28.38
CA LYS A 7 -3.60 -23.96 27.46
C LYS A 7 -4.40 -22.76 27.00
N MET A 8 -4.11 -21.58 27.56
CA MET A 8 -4.64 -20.33 27.03
C MET A 8 -4.30 -20.26 25.53
N PRO A 9 -5.26 -19.84 24.68
CA PRO A 9 -4.98 -19.69 23.26
C PRO A 9 -3.81 -18.72 23.11
N ARG A 10 -2.73 -19.17 22.47
CA ARG A 10 -1.63 -18.28 22.08
C ARG A 10 -2.23 -17.23 21.15
N THR A 11 -2.29 -15.98 21.59
CA THR A 11 -2.62 -14.86 20.70
C THR A 11 -1.54 -14.80 19.63
N ILE A 12 -1.86 -15.28 18.41
CA ILE A 12 -0.94 -15.21 17.28
C ILE A 12 -0.93 -13.74 16.85
N VAL A 13 0.11 -13.01 17.22
CA VAL A 13 0.36 -11.67 16.68
C VAL A 13 0.79 -11.86 15.23
N LEU A 14 -0.05 -11.43 14.29
CA LEU A 14 0.31 -11.40 12.88
C LEU A 14 1.40 -10.35 12.69
N LYS A 15 2.59 -10.81 12.29
CA LYS A 15 3.72 -9.96 11.94
C LYS A 15 3.98 -10.00 10.44
N PRO A 16 4.57 -8.94 9.86
CA PRO A 16 4.94 -8.99 8.45
C PRO A 16 6.01 -10.06 8.21
N GLN A 17 6.12 -10.53 6.97
CA GLN A 17 7.18 -11.47 6.55
C GLN A 17 8.45 -10.75 6.08
N ALA A 18 8.34 -9.46 5.77
CA ALA A 18 9.46 -8.62 5.36
C ALA A 18 9.29 -7.19 5.87
N PRO A 19 10.38 -6.42 6.00
CA PRO A 19 10.31 -5.02 6.42
C PRO A 19 9.36 -4.20 5.54
N ILE A 20 8.53 -3.42 6.22
CA ILE A 20 7.61 -2.45 5.63
C ILE A 20 8.42 -1.21 5.22
N ARG A 21 8.36 -0.88 3.93
CA ARG A 21 9.05 0.25 3.31
C ARG A 21 8.08 1.41 3.19
N ARG A 22 8.61 2.65 3.17
CA ARG A 22 7.84 3.85 2.79
C ARG A 22 7.15 3.67 1.44
N TYR A 23 7.81 2.96 0.52
CA TYR A 23 7.27 2.61 -0.80
C TYR A 23 5.95 1.83 -0.70
N ASP A 24 5.83 0.89 0.25
CA ASP A 24 4.65 0.04 0.39
C ASP A 24 3.46 0.84 0.92
N VAL A 25 3.69 1.65 1.96
CA VAL A 25 2.68 2.56 2.52
C VAL A 25 2.23 3.56 1.46
N PHE A 26 3.16 4.10 0.68
CA PHE A 26 2.83 5.07 -0.37
C PHE A 26 2.00 4.45 -1.51
N ALA A 27 2.35 3.22 -1.94
CA ALA A 27 1.61 2.51 -2.97
C ALA A 27 0.18 2.18 -2.51
N GLU A 28 0.02 1.66 -1.29
CA GLU A 28 -1.29 1.33 -0.72
C GLU A 28 -2.14 2.57 -0.46
N TYR A 29 -1.57 3.66 0.07
CA TYR A 29 -2.29 4.92 0.26
C TYR A 29 -2.85 5.46 -1.06
N ASN A 30 -2.07 5.37 -2.15
CA ASN A 30 -2.54 5.78 -3.47
C ASN A 30 -3.51 4.78 -4.12
N ARG A 31 -3.46 3.49 -3.77
CA ARG A 31 -4.50 2.51 -4.13
C ARG A 31 -5.83 2.92 -3.49
N ILE A 32 -5.85 3.15 -2.17
CA ILE A 32 -7.04 3.57 -1.42
C ILE A 32 -7.60 4.88 -1.99
N LYS A 33 -6.72 5.85 -2.27
CA LYS A 33 -7.11 7.11 -2.92
C LYS A 33 -7.80 6.88 -4.26
N ALA A 34 -7.25 6.03 -5.11
CA ALA A 34 -7.82 5.75 -6.42
C ALA A 34 -9.21 5.09 -6.33
N GLU A 35 -9.41 4.18 -5.37
CA GLU A 35 -10.73 3.59 -5.13
C GLU A 35 -11.73 4.63 -4.63
N ARG A 36 -11.35 5.39 -3.60
CA ARG A 36 -12.29 6.25 -2.87
C ARG A 36 -12.57 7.58 -3.54
N GLU A 37 -11.56 8.22 -4.11
CA GLU A 37 -11.72 9.53 -4.74
C GLU A 37 -11.99 9.45 -6.24
N PHE A 38 -11.41 8.45 -6.92
CA PHE A 38 -11.50 8.35 -8.39
C PHE A 38 -12.47 7.27 -8.85
N GLY A 39 -12.99 6.44 -7.95
CA GLY A 39 -13.92 5.35 -8.28
C GLY A 39 -13.28 4.24 -9.11
N PHE A 40 -11.96 4.05 -9.02
CA PHE A 40 -11.29 3.00 -9.78
C PHE A 40 -11.64 1.62 -9.20
N PRO A 41 -11.87 0.61 -10.04
CA PRO A 41 -11.97 -0.77 -9.56
C PRO A 41 -10.64 -1.23 -8.96
N GLU A 42 -10.67 -2.25 -8.10
CA GLU A 42 -9.52 -2.69 -7.29
C GLU A 42 -8.25 -2.93 -8.11
N ASP A 43 -8.37 -3.63 -9.25
CA ASP A 43 -7.22 -3.89 -10.14
C ASP A 43 -6.59 -2.60 -10.67
N GLU A 44 -7.42 -1.64 -11.09
CA GLU A 44 -6.94 -0.35 -11.57
C GLU A 44 -6.30 0.47 -10.46
N ALA A 45 -6.87 0.42 -9.26
CA ALA A 45 -6.33 1.09 -8.09
C ALA A 45 -4.97 0.50 -7.68
N LYS A 46 -4.81 -0.83 -7.72
CA LYS A 46 -3.53 -1.51 -7.44
C LYS A 46 -2.46 -1.05 -8.43
N ALA A 47 -2.75 -1.13 -9.72
CA ALA A 47 -1.84 -0.67 -10.77
C ALA A 47 -1.51 0.82 -10.62
N TYR A 48 -2.51 1.66 -10.33
CA TYR A 48 -2.34 3.08 -10.10
C TYR A 48 -1.43 3.38 -8.92
N GLY A 49 -1.69 2.79 -7.75
CA GLY A 49 -0.91 3.00 -6.53
C GLY A 49 0.56 2.66 -6.74
N LEU A 50 0.84 1.52 -7.38
CA LEU A 50 2.21 1.11 -7.70
C LEU A 50 2.88 2.05 -8.72
N ALA A 51 2.16 2.44 -9.77
CA ALA A 51 2.69 3.35 -10.79
C ALA A 51 3.09 4.71 -10.20
N VAL A 52 2.26 5.29 -9.33
CA VAL A 52 2.57 6.55 -8.64
C VAL A 52 3.82 6.39 -7.77
N ALA A 53 3.94 5.28 -7.04
CA ALA A 53 5.13 4.99 -6.24
C ALA A 53 6.40 4.84 -7.11
N LYS A 54 6.33 4.14 -8.25
CA LYS A 54 7.44 4.02 -9.21
C LYS A 54 7.87 5.40 -9.74
N VAL A 55 6.91 6.26 -10.10
CA VAL A 55 7.20 7.61 -10.59
C VAL A 55 7.92 8.45 -9.54
N VAL A 56 7.44 8.45 -8.30
CA VAL A 56 8.05 9.23 -7.20
C VAL A 56 9.45 8.68 -6.87
N ALA A 57 9.62 7.36 -6.83
CA ALA A 57 10.93 6.75 -6.63
C ALA A 57 11.92 7.12 -7.75
N ALA A 58 11.49 7.07 -9.01
CA ALA A 58 12.32 7.41 -10.16
C ALA A 58 12.80 8.88 -10.16
N ARG A 59 11.98 9.82 -9.64
CA ARG A 59 12.37 11.24 -9.51
C ARG A 59 13.63 11.43 -8.67
N LYS A 60 13.85 10.58 -7.66
CA LYS A 60 15.06 10.62 -6.84
C LYS A 60 16.32 10.38 -7.67
N PHE A 61 16.24 9.55 -8.71
CA PHE A 61 17.39 9.14 -9.52
C PHE A 61 17.55 9.95 -10.82
N PHE A 62 16.44 10.34 -11.46
CA PHE A 62 16.45 10.97 -12.79
C PHE A 62 16.02 12.44 -12.80
N GLY A 63 15.75 13.04 -11.64
CA GLY A 63 15.33 14.43 -11.51
C GLY A 63 13.86 14.71 -11.93
N HIS A 64 13.54 15.99 -12.17
CA HIS A 64 12.16 16.48 -12.30
C HIS A 64 11.47 16.25 -13.65
N ARG A 65 12.12 15.63 -14.65
CA ARG A 65 11.54 15.34 -15.97
C ARG A 65 10.54 14.18 -15.89
N THR A 66 9.36 14.44 -15.31
CA THR A 66 8.37 13.40 -15.07
C THR A 66 7.36 13.34 -16.22
N LYS A 67 7.44 12.28 -17.03
CA LYS A 67 6.58 12.04 -18.22
C LYS A 67 5.07 12.05 -17.94
N TYR A 68 4.65 11.87 -16.68
CA TYR A 68 3.25 11.70 -16.29
C TYR A 68 2.68 12.81 -15.39
N ARG A 69 3.34 13.98 -15.33
CA ARG A 69 2.81 15.12 -14.56
C ARG A 69 1.45 15.53 -15.13
N GLY A 70 0.41 15.55 -14.28
CA GLY A 70 -0.95 15.91 -14.68
C GLY A 70 -1.73 14.82 -15.44
N ALA A 71 -1.13 13.66 -15.73
CA ALA A 71 -1.77 12.59 -16.50
C ALA A 71 -3.01 12.02 -15.81
N THR A 72 -2.97 11.85 -14.48
CA THR A 72 -4.16 11.44 -13.71
C THR A 72 -5.29 12.45 -13.86
N ARG A 73 -5.00 13.76 -13.72
CA ARG A 73 -6.02 14.81 -13.85
C ARG A 73 -6.62 14.84 -15.25
N ALA A 74 -5.80 14.73 -16.29
CA ALA A 74 -6.28 14.68 -17.67
C ALA A 74 -7.21 13.48 -17.92
N TYR A 75 -6.91 12.32 -17.35
CA TYR A 75 -7.78 11.15 -17.41
C TYR A 75 -9.12 11.39 -16.68
N LEU A 76 -9.06 11.89 -15.44
CA LEU A 76 -10.26 12.14 -14.63
C LEU A 76 -11.17 13.22 -15.23
N GLU A 77 -10.60 14.22 -15.90
CA GLU A 77 -11.35 15.28 -16.62
C GLU A 77 -11.83 14.83 -18.02
N GLY A 78 -11.62 13.56 -18.40
CA GLY A 78 -12.03 13.03 -19.70
C GLY A 78 -11.24 13.59 -20.90
N LYS A 79 -10.14 14.30 -20.66
CA LYS A 79 -9.26 14.86 -21.71
C LYS A 79 -8.42 13.80 -22.40
N THR A 80 -8.33 12.60 -21.81
CA THR A 80 -7.70 11.43 -22.41
C THR A 80 -8.36 10.15 -21.88
N THR A 81 -8.35 9.10 -22.70
CA THR A 81 -8.70 7.74 -22.28
C THR A 81 -7.46 6.92 -21.88
N GLU A 82 -6.26 7.51 -21.98
CA GLU A 82 -5.02 6.82 -21.68
C GLU A 82 -4.85 6.59 -20.17
N LYS A 83 -4.82 5.31 -19.80
CA LYS A 83 -4.51 4.84 -18.45
C LYS A 83 -3.00 4.75 -18.25
N TRP A 84 -2.35 5.88 -18.02
CA TRP A 84 -0.89 5.97 -17.94
C TRP A 84 -0.25 5.01 -16.93
N TRP A 85 -0.96 4.70 -15.83
CA TRP A 85 -0.48 3.78 -14.78
C TRP A 85 -0.26 2.37 -15.31
N ARG A 86 -1.09 1.89 -16.25
CA ARG A 86 -0.93 0.57 -16.88
C ARG A 86 0.35 0.44 -17.70
N LYS A 87 0.97 1.56 -18.10
CA LYS A 87 2.28 1.56 -18.79
C LYS A 87 3.45 1.32 -17.83
N LEU A 88 3.24 1.47 -16.52
CA LEU A 88 4.28 1.38 -15.51
C LEU A 88 4.07 0.25 -14.53
N ALA A 89 2.83 -0.19 -14.31
CA ALA A 89 2.50 -1.18 -13.33
C ALA A 89 1.27 -2.01 -13.70
N THR A 90 1.22 -3.24 -13.19
CA THR A 90 0.04 -4.11 -13.27
C THR A 90 -0.51 -4.43 -11.88
N PRO A 91 -1.76 -4.89 -11.76
CA PRO A 91 -2.32 -5.36 -10.49
C PRO A 91 -1.51 -6.52 -9.89
N GLU A 92 -1.05 -7.44 -10.72
CA GLU A 92 -0.28 -8.62 -10.30
C GLU A 92 1.09 -8.22 -9.73
N GLU A 93 1.73 -7.19 -10.31
CA GLU A 93 2.96 -6.65 -9.74
C GLU A 93 2.75 -6.06 -8.35
N PHE A 94 1.57 -5.48 -8.08
CA PHE A 94 1.22 -4.99 -6.74
C PHE A 94 1.09 -6.16 -5.77
N ASP A 95 0.36 -7.20 -6.18
CA ASP A 95 0.17 -8.42 -5.39
C ASP A 95 1.51 -9.08 -5.05
N GLU A 96 2.44 -9.16 -6.00
CA GLU A 96 3.77 -9.73 -5.76
C GLU A 96 4.65 -8.85 -4.87
N LYS A 97 4.81 -7.57 -5.23
CA LYS A 97 5.82 -6.70 -4.61
C LYS A 97 5.38 -6.15 -3.26
N ILE A 98 4.08 -6.06 -3.04
CA ILE A 98 3.48 -5.51 -1.82
C ILE A 98 2.88 -6.65 -1.00
N ILE A 99 1.84 -7.33 -1.51
CA ILE A 99 1.04 -8.27 -0.72
C ILE A 99 1.84 -9.52 -0.34
N ARG A 100 2.35 -10.27 -1.32
CA ARG A 100 3.08 -11.54 -1.10
C ARG A 100 4.36 -11.30 -0.32
N ARG A 101 5.17 -10.30 -0.71
CA ARG A 101 6.41 -9.96 0.00
C ARG A 101 6.16 -9.61 1.47
N MET A 102 5.08 -8.89 1.76
CA MET A 102 4.72 -8.51 3.14
C MET A 102 4.12 -9.68 3.93
N GLY A 103 3.60 -10.69 3.25
CA GLY A 103 2.78 -11.76 3.81
C GLY A 103 1.30 -11.42 3.64
N GLU A 104 0.59 -12.26 2.88
CA GLU A 104 -0.79 -11.97 2.48
C GLU A 104 -1.74 -11.81 3.68
N GLU A 105 -1.56 -12.64 4.71
CA GLU A 105 -2.41 -12.60 5.90
C GLU A 105 -2.22 -11.29 6.68
N PHE A 106 -0.96 -10.88 6.88
CA PHE A 106 -0.66 -9.60 7.51
C PHE A 106 -1.20 -8.44 6.66
N TYR A 107 -1.02 -8.50 5.35
CA TYR A 107 -1.53 -7.46 4.45
C TYR A 107 -3.05 -7.29 4.58
N ARG A 108 -3.80 -8.39 4.47
CA ARG A 108 -5.27 -8.38 4.44
C ARG A 108 -5.89 -8.07 5.81
N LYS A 109 -5.30 -8.55 6.90
CA LYS A 109 -5.89 -8.43 8.26
C LYS A 109 -5.38 -7.23 9.04
N VAL A 110 -4.20 -6.71 8.72
CA VAL A 110 -3.54 -5.64 9.48
C VAL A 110 -3.24 -4.46 8.58
N PHE A 111 -2.33 -4.60 7.61
CA PHE A 111 -1.79 -3.47 6.86
C PHE A 111 -2.85 -2.66 6.10
N ARG A 112 -3.64 -3.33 5.25
CA ARG A 112 -4.69 -2.68 4.44
C ARG A 112 -5.79 -2.07 5.33
N PRO A 113 -6.40 -2.81 6.29
CA PRO A 113 -7.41 -2.22 7.17
C PRO A 113 -6.92 -1.03 7.98
N THR A 114 -5.67 -1.07 8.49
CA THR A 114 -5.08 0.06 9.22
C THR A 114 -4.95 1.29 8.33
N LEU A 115 -4.40 1.15 7.12
CA LEU A 115 -4.26 2.28 6.20
C LEU A 115 -5.61 2.81 5.70
N GLU A 116 -6.59 1.94 5.46
CA GLU A 116 -7.96 2.35 5.12
C GLU A 116 -8.62 3.15 6.25
N LYS A 117 -8.42 2.74 7.51
CA LYS A 117 -8.91 3.48 8.69
C LYS A 117 -8.25 4.86 8.77
N LEU A 118 -6.91 4.93 8.73
CA LEU A 118 -6.17 6.18 8.80
C LEU A 118 -6.55 7.14 7.66
N TYR A 119 -6.73 6.61 6.45
CA TYR A 119 -7.23 7.39 5.31
C TYR A 119 -8.63 7.96 5.59
N SER A 120 -9.53 7.14 6.14
CA SER A 120 -10.90 7.57 6.50
C SER A 120 -10.91 8.66 7.57
N GLU A 121 -9.92 8.65 8.47
CA GLU A 121 -9.70 9.67 9.50
C GLU A 121 -9.07 10.96 8.92
N GLY A 122 -8.85 11.02 7.61
CA GLY A 122 -8.27 12.19 6.93
C GLY A 122 -6.77 12.33 7.15
N LYS A 123 -6.08 11.30 7.64
CA LYS A 123 -4.64 11.34 7.85
C LYS A 123 -3.89 11.39 6.53
N ASP A 124 -2.93 12.28 6.46
CA ASP A 124 -2.07 12.39 5.29
C ASP A 124 -0.99 11.29 5.30
N TYR A 125 -0.43 11.00 4.12
CA TYR A 125 0.64 10.02 3.96
C TYR A 125 1.88 10.37 4.80
N MET A 126 2.24 11.65 4.92
CA MET A 126 3.44 12.11 5.61
C MET A 126 3.35 11.87 7.13
N GLU A 127 2.15 12.01 7.70
CA GLU A 127 1.84 11.76 9.11
C GLU A 127 1.98 10.26 9.46
N ILE A 128 1.55 9.38 8.55
CA ILE A 128 1.43 7.94 8.86
C ILE A 128 2.63 7.11 8.42
N ARG A 129 3.34 7.48 7.34
CA ARG A 129 4.29 6.59 6.66
C ARG A 129 5.43 6.06 7.54
N ASP A 130 5.86 6.86 8.51
CA ASP A 130 7.00 6.55 9.37
C ASP A 130 6.55 5.87 10.66
N SER A 131 5.45 6.32 11.25
CA SER A 131 4.87 5.72 12.47
C SER A 131 4.40 4.29 12.25
N VAL A 132 3.57 4.03 11.22
CA VAL A 132 3.05 2.67 10.99
C VAL A 132 4.13 1.66 10.62
N ARG A 133 5.13 2.07 9.81
CA ARG A 133 6.20 1.13 9.42
C ARG A 133 7.11 0.79 10.59
N GLU A 134 7.39 1.75 11.48
CA GLU A 134 8.31 1.54 12.61
C GLU A 134 7.72 0.58 13.63
N GLU A 135 6.42 0.71 13.92
CA GLU A 135 5.71 -0.21 14.80
C GLU A 135 5.78 -1.66 14.30
N TRP A 136 5.50 -1.88 13.02
CA TRP A 136 5.51 -3.24 12.46
C TRP A 136 6.90 -3.80 12.22
N ASN A 137 7.88 -2.96 11.89
CA ASN A 137 9.26 -3.42 11.71
C ASN A 137 9.89 -3.87 13.03
N LYS A 138 9.50 -3.29 14.17
CA LYS A 138 9.94 -3.76 15.49
C LYS A 138 9.51 -5.21 15.77
N LEU A 139 8.41 -5.68 15.17
CA LEU A 139 7.96 -7.08 15.30
C LEU A 139 8.86 -8.07 14.55
N LEU A 140 9.72 -7.59 13.65
CA LEU A 140 10.70 -8.42 12.93
C LEU A 140 12.03 -8.57 13.68
N GLU A 141 12.29 -7.69 14.64
CA GLU A 141 13.53 -7.68 15.44
C GLU A 141 13.48 -8.64 16.63
N GLY A 142 12.31 -9.26 16.89
CA GLY A 142 12.08 -10.30 17.90
C GLY A 142 11.68 -11.66 17.31
#